data_AF-A0A1H2ZK18-F1
#
_entry.id   AF-A0A1H2ZK18-F1
#
_cell.length_a   1.000
_cell.length_b   1.000
_cell.length_c   1.000
_cell.angle_alpha   90.00
_cell.angle_beta   90.00
_cell.angle_gamma   90.00
#
_symmetry.space_group_name_H-M   'P 1'
#
loop_
_entity.id
_entity.type
_entity.pdbx_description
1 polymer ?
#
loop_
_entity_poly.entity_id
_entity_poly.type
_entity_poly.pdbx_seq_one_letter_code
_entity_poly.pdbx_strand_id
1 'polypeptide(L)'
;MTKMDMIERFYGRNEELERTFAAAEKAGDAAAMDACQDAYQDLLQEVRAEGEAFGDMMRLYSDMKKQGNSHLDLSGTYQEPEKILKTFREFGVTEFTFSSSWSSAIQVAWQFTQLGCKLKGMTEIYGSGRKFMSNEYERIPAFLFSL
;
A
#
# COMPACT_ATOMS: atom_id res chain seq x y z
N MET A 1 14.28 7.95 13.44
CA MET A 1 13.31 7.87 12.34
C MET A 1 13.17 6.39 12.00
N THR A 2 11.98 5.83 12.14
CA THR A 2 11.70 4.45 11.75
C THR A 2 11.59 4.34 10.22
N LYS A 3 11.65 3.13 9.66
CA LYS A 3 11.38 2.93 8.22
C LYS A 3 9.95 3.36 7.86
N MET A 4 8.99 3.22 8.77
CA MET A 4 7.62 3.69 8.56
C MET A 4 7.55 5.23 8.54
N ASP A 5 8.26 5.92 9.44
CA ASP A 5 8.32 7.39 9.43
C ASP A 5 8.84 7.91 8.06
N MET A 6 9.78 7.18 7.45
CA MET A 6 10.26 7.49 6.10
C MET A 6 9.17 7.27 5.06
N ILE A 7 8.45 6.14 5.09
CA ILE A 7 7.30 5.89 4.20
C ILE A 7 6.26 7.01 4.30
N GLU A 8 5.90 7.41 5.52
CA GLU A 8 4.94 8.49 5.77
C GLU A 8 5.41 9.82 5.16
N ARG A 9 6.69 10.16 5.33
CA ARG A 9 7.27 11.38 4.75
C ARG A 9 7.27 11.36 3.22
N PHE A 10 7.66 10.25 2.62
CA PHE A 10 7.68 10.09 1.16
C PHE A 10 6.27 10.12 0.57
N TYR A 11 5.31 9.49 1.26
CA TYR A 11 3.89 9.57 0.91
C TYR A 11 3.36 11.00 0.96
N GLY A 12 3.66 11.74 2.03
CA GLY A 12 3.25 13.14 2.15
C GLY A 12 3.77 14.03 1.01
N ARG A 13 5.03 13.83 0.60
CA ARG A 13 5.61 14.49 -0.59
C ARG A 13 4.86 14.10 -1.87
N ASN A 14 4.55 12.81 -2.05
CA ASN A 14 3.77 12.36 -3.20
C ASN A 14 2.38 13.01 -3.24
N GLU A 15 1.67 13.09 -2.11
CA GLU A 15 0.35 13.75 -2.06
C GLU A 15 0.43 15.25 -2.36
N GLU A 16 1.51 15.91 -1.97
CA GLU A 16 1.73 17.33 -2.28
C GLU A 16 2.01 17.54 -3.78
N LEU A 17 2.79 16.64 -4.39
CA LEU A 17 3.02 16.64 -5.84
C LEU A 17 1.72 16.37 -6.61
N GLU A 18 0.92 15.37 -6.22
CA GLU A 18 -0.38 15.07 -6.83
C GLU A 18 -1.33 16.30 -6.74
N ARG A 19 -1.35 16.99 -5.59
CA ARG A 19 -2.15 18.23 -5.40
C ARG A 19 -1.66 19.38 -6.27
N THR A 20 -0.34 19.58 -6.34
CA THR A 20 0.28 20.67 -7.11
C THR A 20 0.04 20.46 -8.61
N PHE A 21 0.21 19.23 -9.08
CA PHE A 21 -0.06 18.86 -10.47
C PHE A 21 -1.53 19.11 -10.84
N ALA A 22 -2.48 18.68 -10.01
CA ALA A 22 -3.90 18.90 -10.26
C ALA A 22 -4.27 20.40 -10.30
N ALA A 23 -3.63 21.22 -9.46
CA ALA A 23 -3.82 22.67 -9.49
C ALA A 23 -3.25 23.30 -10.77
N ALA A 24 -2.06 22.86 -11.20
CA ALA A 24 -1.42 23.31 -12.43
C ALA A 24 -2.23 22.91 -13.68
N GLU A 25 -2.74 21.67 -13.72
CA GLU A 25 -3.61 21.19 -14.79
C GLU A 25 -4.88 22.05 -14.91
N LYS A 26 -5.52 22.36 -13.78
CA LYS A 26 -6.70 23.24 -13.75
C LYS A 26 -6.38 24.67 -14.21
N ALA A 27 -5.16 25.15 -13.97
CA ALA A 27 -4.69 26.47 -14.38
C ALA A 27 -4.16 26.52 -15.83
N GLY A 28 -3.94 25.36 -16.47
CA GLY A 28 -3.28 25.27 -17.78
C GLY A 28 -1.80 25.64 -17.74
N ASP A 29 -1.15 25.49 -16.58
CA ASP A 29 0.26 25.84 -16.39
C ASP A 29 1.18 24.66 -16.72
N ALA A 30 1.57 24.56 -17.99
CA ALA A 30 2.44 23.50 -18.48
C ALA A 30 3.82 23.47 -17.78
N ALA A 31 4.40 24.63 -17.45
CA ALA A 31 5.71 24.68 -16.80
C ALA A 31 5.65 24.12 -15.37
N ALA A 32 4.57 24.41 -14.64
CA ALA A 32 4.34 23.82 -13.32
C ALA A 32 4.06 22.31 -13.38
N MET A 33 3.36 21.83 -14.42
CA MET A 33 3.15 20.39 -14.65
C MET A 33 4.47 19.66 -14.90
N ASP A 34 5.32 20.19 -15.78
CA ASP A 34 6.64 19.62 -16.08
C ASP A 34 7.52 19.57 -14.81
N ALA A 35 7.57 20.66 -14.04
CA ALA A 35 8.32 20.71 -12.79
C ALA A 35 7.81 19.69 -11.75
N CYS A 36 6.49 19.46 -11.67
CA CYS A 36 5.92 18.42 -10.80
C CYS A 36 6.33 17.02 -11.26
N GLN A 37 6.37 16.79 -12.59
CA GLN A 37 6.76 15.52 -13.14
C GLN A 37 8.24 15.20 -12.87
N ASP A 38 9.13 16.18 -13.01
CA ASP A 38 10.55 16.05 -12.67
C ASP A 38 10.72 15.74 -11.17
N ALA A 39 10.07 16.51 -10.29
CA ALA A 39 10.12 16.27 -8.85
C ALA A 39 9.56 14.89 -8.44
N TYR A 40 8.56 14.39 -9.17
CA TYR A 40 8.05 13.03 -8.98
C TYR A 40 9.07 11.97 -9.42
N GLN A 41 9.80 12.19 -10.52
CA GLN A 41 10.89 11.27 -10.91
C GLN A 41 12.00 11.24 -9.87
N ASP A 42 12.39 12.38 -9.31
CA ASP A 42 13.38 12.46 -8.23
C ASP A 42 12.91 11.68 -7.00
N LEU A 43 11.65 11.86 -6.59
CA LEU A 43 11.05 11.10 -5.49
C LEU A 43 11.11 9.58 -5.75
N LEU A 44 10.81 9.13 -6.98
CA LEU A 44 10.90 7.72 -7.35
C LEU A 44 12.35 7.20 -7.30
N GLN A 45 13.34 8.01 -7.66
CA GLN A 45 14.76 7.64 -7.55
C GLN A 45 15.17 7.50 -6.08
N GLU A 46 14.75 8.42 -5.21
CA GLU A 46 14.99 8.34 -3.77
C GLU A 46 14.37 7.06 -3.18
N VAL A 47 13.12 6.74 -3.52
CA VAL A 47 12.45 5.49 -3.09
C VAL A 47 13.24 4.26 -3.54
N ARG A 48 13.73 4.26 -4.79
CA ARG A 48 14.53 3.15 -5.32
C ARG A 48 15.88 3.00 -4.62
N ALA A 49 16.48 4.11 -4.18
CA ALA A 49 17.75 4.10 -3.46
C ALA A 49 17.63 3.40 -2.08
N GLU A 50 16.46 3.44 -1.46
CA GLU A 50 16.15 2.70 -0.21
C GLU A 50 15.96 1.19 -0.44
N GLY A 51 15.77 0.76 -1.69
CA GLY A 51 15.71 -0.64 -2.11
C GLY A 51 14.30 -1.20 -2.34
N GLU A 52 14.25 -2.44 -2.86
CA GLU A 52 13.03 -3.11 -3.32
C GLU A 52 11.96 -3.18 -2.21
N ALA A 53 12.33 -3.65 -1.01
CA ALA A 53 11.40 -3.79 0.11
C ALA A 53 10.79 -2.45 0.55
N PHE A 54 11.53 -1.34 0.43
CA PHE A 54 11.01 -0.01 0.71
C PHE A 54 10.02 0.43 -0.36
N GLY A 55 10.32 0.19 -1.64
CA GLY A 55 9.40 0.43 -2.74
C GLY A 55 8.08 -0.36 -2.61
N ASP A 56 8.16 -1.63 -2.22
CA ASP A 56 6.99 -2.47 -1.97
C ASP A 56 6.13 -1.95 -0.83
N MET A 57 6.76 -1.56 0.28
CA MET A 57 6.07 -0.93 1.41
C MET A 57 5.43 0.40 1.02
N MET A 58 6.11 1.20 0.21
CA MET A 58 5.61 2.48 -0.28
C MET A 58 4.35 2.30 -1.13
N ARG A 59 4.33 1.27 -1.99
CA ARG A 59 3.14 0.90 -2.77
C ARG A 59 1.99 0.46 -1.85
N LEU A 60 2.23 -0.50 -0.96
CA LEU A 60 1.21 -1.01 -0.04
C LEU A 60 0.62 0.10 0.84
N TYR A 61 1.47 1.00 1.35
CA TYR A 61 1.04 2.13 2.16
C TYR A 61 0.24 3.15 1.36
N SER A 62 0.67 3.45 0.12
CA SER A 62 -0.09 4.34 -0.77
C SER A 62 -1.47 3.77 -1.10
N ASP A 63 -1.55 2.47 -1.39
CA ASP A 63 -2.81 1.78 -1.66
C ASP A 63 -3.73 1.85 -0.43
N MET A 64 -3.21 1.55 0.76
CA MET A 64 -3.93 1.65 2.03
C MET A 64 -4.53 3.06 2.23
N LYS A 65 -3.73 4.11 2.04
CA LYS A 65 -4.19 5.49 2.20
C LYS A 65 -5.20 5.89 1.14
N LYS A 66 -4.94 5.58 -0.13
CA LYS A 66 -5.84 5.90 -1.27
C LYS A 66 -7.20 5.21 -1.11
N GLN A 67 -7.23 4.01 -0.57
CA GLN A 67 -8.46 3.24 -0.33
C GLN A 67 -9.16 3.63 0.98
N GLY A 68 -8.48 4.33 1.90
CA GLY A 68 -9.03 4.69 3.21
C GLY A 68 -9.02 3.52 4.21
N ASN A 69 -8.12 2.56 4.04
CA ASN A 69 -7.95 1.44 4.97
C ASN A 69 -7.06 1.81 6.16
N SER A 70 -7.25 1.12 7.29
CA SER A 70 -6.43 1.30 8.50
C SER A 70 -5.23 0.35 8.56
N HIS A 71 -5.24 -0.70 7.74
CA HIS A 71 -4.23 -1.75 7.71
C HIS A 71 -3.70 -1.94 6.29
N LEU A 72 -2.44 -2.32 6.18
CA LEU A 72 -1.87 -2.74 4.91
C LEU A 72 -2.56 -4.02 4.45
N ASP A 73 -2.99 -4.07 3.19
CA ASP A 73 -3.63 -5.24 2.61
C ASP A 73 -2.71 -5.97 1.65
N LEU A 74 -2.54 -7.27 1.89
CA LEU A 74 -1.93 -8.19 0.94
C LEU A 74 -3.04 -8.76 0.06
N SER A 75 -3.20 -8.22 -1.15
CA SER A 75 -4.25 -8.64 -2.08
C SER A 75 -3.79 -9.70 -3.08
N GLY A 76 -4.68 -10.63 -3.45
CA GLY A 76 -4.47 -11.57 -4.57
C GLY A 76 -3.71 -12.85 -4.20
N THR A 77 -2.75 -13.24 -5.05
CA THR A 77 -1.94 -14.44 -4.85
C THR A 77 -0.60 -14.06 -4.26
N TYR A 78 -0.34 -14.47 -3.01
CA TYR A 78 0.94 -14.21 -2.35
C TYR A 78 1.81 -15.47 -2.35
N GLN A 79 3.00 -15.38 -2.95
CA GLN A 79 3.88 -16.54 -3.15
C GLN A 79 5.06 -16.59 -2.16
N GLU A 80 5.42 -15.46 -1.54
CA GLU A 80 6.53 -15.39 -0.58
C GLU A 80 6.11 -14.80 0.78
N PRO A 81 5.24 -15.49 1.56
CA PRO A 81 4.80 -15.03 2.89
C PRO A 81 5.95 -14.69 3.85
N GLU A 82 7.06 -15.44 3.81
CA GLU A 82 8.21 -15.21 4.69
C GLU A 82 8.91 -13.87 4.41
N LYS A 83 9.11 -13.55 3.12
CA LYS A 83 9.76 -12.31 2.69
C LYS A 83 8.97 -11.10 3.17
N ILE A 84 7.65 -11.09 2.96
CA ILE A 84 6.81 -9.97 3.36
C ILE A 84 6.68 -9.82 4.87
N LEU A 85 6.58 -10.92 5.62
CA LEU A 85 6.51 -10.85 7.08
C LEU A 85 7.81 -10.32 7.68
N LYS A 86 8.96 -10.66 7.09
CA LYS A 86 10.24 -10.05 7.48
C LYS A 86 10.21 -8.54 7.24
N THR A 87 9.81 -8.10 6.04
CA THR A 87 9.66 -6.67 5.72
C THR A 87 8.71 -5.98 6.68
N PHE A 88 7.54 -6.54 6.96
CA PHE A 88 6.57 -5.98 7.91
C PHE A 88 7.17 -5.78 9.30
N ARG A 89 7.90 -6.76 9.83
CA ARG A 89 8.60 -6.63 11.12
C ARG A 89 9.67 -5.54 11.08
N GLU A 90 10.45 -5.43 10.01
CA GLU A 90 11.45 -4.37 9.85
C GLU A 90 10.85 -2.95 9.81
N PHE A 91 9.62 -2.83 9.30
CA PHE A 91 8.89 -1.57 9.21
C PHE A 91 7.98 -1.32 10.43
N GLY A 92 7.97 -2.22 11.41
CA GLY A 92 7.16 -2.07 12.63
C GLY A 92 5.66 -2.29 12.43
N VAL A 93 5.25 -2.99 11.37
CA VAL A 93 3.86 -3.39 11.16
C VAL A 93 3.49 -4.45 12.21
N THR A 94 2.38 -4.24 12.91
CA THR A 94 1.87 -5.15 13.94
C THR A 94 0.65 -5.94 13.48
N GLU A 95 -0.12 -5.38 12.55
CA GLU A 95 -1.33 -5.96 11.99
C GLU A 95 -1.43 -5.67 10.50
N PHE A 96 -2.02 -6.61 9.77
CA PHE A 96 -2.27 -6.49 8.33
C PHE A 96 -3.52 -7.27 7.94
N THR A 97 -4.07 -6.96 6.77
CA THR A 97 -5.14 -7.73 6.16
C THR A 97 -4.63 -8.55 4.98
N PHE A 98 -5.27 -9.68 4.73
CA PHE A 98 -5.05 -10.49 3.54
C PHE A 98 -6.39 -10.71 2.84
N SER A 99 -6.51 -10.18 1.62
CA SER A 99 -7.71 -10.27 0.80
C SER A 99 -7.43 -11.05 -0.49
N SER A 100 -8.27 -12.02 -0.84
CA SER A 100 -8.05 -12.80 -2.06
C SER A 100 -9.32 -13.51 -2.52
N SER A 101 -9.61 -13.41 -3.82
CA SER A 101 -10.69 -14.16 -4.49
C SER A 101 -10.21 -15.49 -5.08
N TRP A 102 -8.93 -15.83 -4.94
CA TRP A 102 -8.37 -17.05 -5.48
C TRP A 102 -8.69 -18.27 -4.60
N SER A 103 -8.82 -19.44 -5.22
CA SER A 103 -9.06 -20.69 -4.50
C SER A 103 -7.93 -21.07 -3.53
N SER A 104 -6.73 -20.49 -3.70
CA SER A 104 -5.56 -20.67 -2.85
C SER A 104 -5.55 -19.79 -1.59
N ALA A 105 -6.55 -18.90 -1.41
CA ALA A 105 -6.57 -17.94 -0.30
C ALA A 105 -6.47 -18.62 1.08
N ILE A 106 -7.17 -19.75 1.27
CA ILE A 106 -7.17 -20.48 2.54
C ILE A 106 -5.77 -21.05 2.82
N GLN A 107 -5.07 -21.55 1.81
CA GLN A 107 -3.72 -22.11 1.94
C GLN A 107 -2.71 -21.02 2.30
N VAL A 108 -2.81 -19.84 1.68
CA VAL A 108 -1.95 -18.68 2.02
C VAL A 108 -2.25 -18.19 3.45
N ALA A 109 -3.53 -18.07 3.82
CA ALA A 109 -3.94 -17.71 5.18
C ALA A 109 -3.41 -18.72 6.21
N TRP A 110 -3.45 -20.02 5.90
CA TRP A 110 -2.86 -21.06 6.72
C TRP A 110 -1.32 -20.93 6.82
N GLN A 111 -0.63 -20.63 5.73
CA GLN A 111 0.82 -20.40 5.77
C GLN A 111 1.20 -19.24 6.70
N PHE A 112 0.44 -18.15 6.72
CA PHE A 112 0.69 -17.07 7.68
C PHE A 112 0.61 -17.56 9.13
N THR A 113 -0.33 -18.45 9.47
CA THR A 113 -0.40 -19.00 10.84
C THR A 113 0.80 -19.89 11.17
N GLN A 114 1.28 -20.66 10.20
CA GLN A 114 2.51 -21.48 10.37
C GLN A 114 3.75 -20.61 10.58
N LEU A 115 3.77 -19.40 10.04
CA LEU A 115 4.85 -18.41 10.19
C LEU A 115 4.73 -17.53 11.44
N GLY A 116 3.83 -17.89 12.35
CA GLY A 116 3.67 -17.27 13.66
C GLY A 116 2.63 -16.14 13.72
N CYS A 117 1.98 -15.80 12.61
CA CYS A 117 0.91 -14.81 12.64
C CYS A 117 -0.34 -15.37 13.32
N LYS A 118 -1.03 -14.54 14.09
CA LYS A 118 -2.32 -14.89 14.70
C LYS A 118 -3.46 -14.38 13.84
N LEU A 119 -4.26 -15.30 13.30
CA LEU A 119 -5.54 -14.98 12.66
C LEU A 119 -6.52 -14.46 13.73
N LYS A 120 -6.94 -13.20 13.61
CA LYS A 120 -7.92 -12.57 14.51
C LYS A 120 -9.37 -12.77 14.08
N GLY A 121 -9.58 -13.15 12.82
CA GLY A 121 -10.89 -13.35 12.23
C GLY A 121 -10.97 -12.72 10.85
N MET A 122 -12.20 -12.42 10.42
CA MET A 122 -12.46 -11.71 9.17
C MET A 122 -12.90 -10.27 9.47
N THR A 123 -12.58 -9.37 8.55
CA THR A 123 -13.01 -7.96 8.56
C THR A 123 -13.42 -7.54 7.16
N GLU A 124 -14.07 -6.39 7.05
CA GLU A 124 -14.36 -5.72 5.80
C GLU A 124 -13.31 -4.63 5.54
N ILE A 125 -12.81 -4.55 4.31
CA ILE A 125 -11.88 -3.50 3.85
C ILE A 125 -12.36 -2.92 2.52
N TYR A 126 -11.82 -1.76 2.15
CA TYR A 126 -11.92 -1.25 0.78
C TYR A 126 -10.91 -1.98 -0.11
N GLY A 127 -11.39 -2.74 -1.10
CA GLY A 127 -10.54 -3.44 -2.05
C GLY A 127 -9.93 -2.53 -3.11
N SER A 128 -9.19 -3.11 -4.05
CA SER A 128 -8.62 -2.37 -5.19
C SER A 128 -9.63 -2.05 -6.28
N GLY A 129 -10.74 -2.80 -6.36
CA GLY A 129 -11.83 -2.57 -7.30
C GLY A 129 -12.65 -1.34 -6.94
N ARG A 130 -13.00 -0.52 -7.93
CA ARG A 130 -13.98 0.55 -7.79
C ARG A 130 -15.34 0.08 -8.29
N LYS A 131 -16.40 0.52 -7.63
CA LYS A 131 -17.77 0.27 -8.08
C LYS A 131 -17.95 0.82 -9.49
N PHE A 132 -18.62 0.05 -10.34
CA PHE A 132 -18.94 0.49 -11.70
C PHE A 132 -19.63 1.87 -11.69
N MET A 133 -19.12 2.80 -12.50
CA MET A 133 -19.61 4.18 -12.60
C MET A 133 -19.49 5.03 -11.32
N SER A 134 -18.64 4.65 -10.37
CA SER A 134 -18.38 5.42 -9.15
C SER A 134 -16.88 5.51 -8.84
N ASN A 135 -16.50 6.55 -8.10
CA ASN A 135 -15.15 6.68 -7.56
C ASN A 135 -14.98 5.95 -6.21
N GLU A 136 -16.02 5.29 -5.72
CA GLU A 136 -15.99 4.54 -4.47
C GLU A 136 -15.35 3.16 -4.64
N TYR A 137 -14.43 2.82 -3.74
CA TYR A 137 -13.87 1.47 -3.64
C TYR A 137 -14.94 0.47 -3.16
N GLU A 138 -14.91 -0.72 -3.72
CA GLU A 138 -15.75 -1.85 -3.30
C GLU A 138 -15.30 -2.37 -1.94
N ARG A 139 -16.27 -2.79 -1.13
CA ARG A 139 -15.96 -3.44 0.14
C ARG A 139 -15.89 -4.94 -0.04
N ILE A 140 -14.81 -5.52 0.46
CA ILE A 140 -14.52 -6.95 0.32
C ILE A 140 -14.15 -7.57 1.67
N PRO A 141 -14.42 -8.87 1.86
CA PRO A 141 -13.95 -9.59 3.03
C PRO A 141 -12.43 -9.80 2.96
N ALA A 142 -11.76 -9.66 4.10
CA ALA A 142 -10.35 -9.96 4.27
C ALA A 142 -10.10 -10.65 5.62
N PHE A 143 -9.02 -11.42 5.72
CA PHE A 143 -8.54 -11.95 6.99
C PHE A 143 -7.70 -10.90 7.71
N LEU A 144 -7.93 -10.73 9.02
CA LEU A 144 -7.11 -9.87 9.86
C LEU A 144 -6.07 -10.71 10.61
N PHE A 145 -4.80 -10.35 10.48
CA PHE A 145 -3.69 -10.99 11.17
C PHE A 145 -2.94 -10.00 12.06
N SER A 146 -2.42 -10.49 13.19
CA SER A 146 -1.29 -9.85 13.88
C SER A 146 -0.02 -10.66 13.70
N LEU A 147 1.12 -9.97 13.60
CA LEU A 147 2.45 -10.55 13.46
C LEU A 147 3.01 -11.15 14.76
#